data_AF-A0A7C0WQY8-F1
#
_entry.id   AF-A0A7C0WQY8-F1
#
_cell.length_a   1.000
_cell.length_b   1.000
_cell.length_c   1.000
_cell.angle_alpha   90.00
_cell.angle_beta   90.00
_cell.angle_gamma   90.00
#
_symmetry.space_group_name_H-M   'P 1'
#
loop_
_entity.id
_entity.type
_entity.pdbx_description
1 polymer ?
#
loop_
_entity_poly.entity_id
_entity_poly.type
_entity_poly.pdbx_seq_one_letter_code
_entity_poly.pdbx_strand_id
1 'polypeptide(L)' 'MGLSVVQMDKIEDGVLHIRNVDILDGTPLLDIKPYVPEFDAPAEVLTGWLEKAREKVSSRKSDGRFK' A
#
# COMPACT_ATOMS: atom_id res chain seq x y z
N MET A 1 -3.90 15.21 6.76
CA MET A 1 -2.98 14.05 6.63
C MET A 1 -2.71 13.87 5.15
N GLY A 2 -1.44 13.74 4.75
CA GLY A 2 -1.06 13.47 3.36
C GLY A 2 -1.19 11.98 3.03
N LEU A 3 -1.43 11.67 1.76
CA LEU A 3 -1.42 10.31 1.22
C LEU A 3 -0.70 10.36 -0.13
N SER A 4 0.34 9.55 -0.28
CA SER A 4 1.10 9.43 -1.53
C SER A 4 1.18 7.96 -1.92
N VAL A 5 0.91 7.66 -3.19
CA VAL A 5 1.23 6.35 -3.79
C VAL A 5 2.65 6.45 -4.34
N VAL A 6 3.54 5.59 -3.84
CA VAL A 6 4.97 5.62 -4.16
C VAL A 6 5.40 4.30 -4.79
N GLN A 7 6.47 4.34 -5.57
CA GLN A 7 7.07 3.12 -6.11
C GLN A 7 8.10 2.56 -5.13
N MET A 8 7.98 1.26 -4.84
CA MET A 8 8.96 0.51 -4.05
C MET A 8 10.14 0.09 -4.93
N ASP A 9 11.35 0.48 -4.55
CA ASP A 9 12.58 0.10 -5.25
C ASP A 9 13.28 -1.08 -4.55
N LYS A 10 13.47 -1.01 -3.22
CA LYS A 10 14.06 -2.10 -2.43
C LYS A 10 13.67 -2.04 -0.96
N ILE A 11 13.84 -3.17 -0.29
CA ILE A 11 13.74 -3.31 1.17
C ILE A 11 15.10 -3.79 1.68
N GLU A 12 15.68 -3.05 2.62
CA GLU A 12 17.01 -3.34 3.17
C GLU A 12 17.02 -3.01 4.66
N ASP A 13 17.33 -3.99 5.52
CA ASP A 13 17.45 -3.81 6.98
C ASP A 13 16.25 -3.09 7.65
N GLY A 14 15.04 -3.38 7.16
CA GLY A 14 13.81 -2.76 7.67
C GLY A 14 13.54 -1.35 7.12
N VAL A 15 14.36 -0.86 6.20
CA VAL A 15 14.20 0.41 5.48
C VAL A 15 13.56 0.17 4.11
N LEU A 16 12.55 0.97 3.79
CA LEU A 16 11.90 0.98 2.48
C LEU A 16 12.50 2.09 1.63
N HIS A 17 13.14 1.72 0.53
CA HIS A 17 13.63 2.68 -0.46
C HIS A 17 12.55 2.88 -1.51
N ILE A 18 12.08 4.12 -1.61
CA ILE A 18 10.94 4.50 -2.45
C ILE A 18 11.31 5.65 -3.38
N ARG A 19 10.55 5.78 -4.47
CA ARG A 19 10.65 6.91 -5.40
C ARG A 19 9.27 7.44 -5.78
N ASN A 20 9.26 8.57 -6.50
CA ASN A 20 8.07 9.34 -6.86
C ASN A 20 7.30 9.86 -5.64
N VAL A 21 8.03 10.38 -4.65
CA VAL A 21 7.48 10.97 -3.42
C VAL A 21 7.62 12.49 -3.44
N ASP A 22 6.60 13.18 -2.92
CA ASP A 22 6.47 14.64 -2.85
C ASP A 22 6.39 15.12 -1.39
N ILE A 23 7.27 14.60 -0.53
CA ILE A 23 7.25 14.81 0.92
C ILE A 23 8.60 15.37 1.38
N LEU A 24 8.57 16.31 2.33
CA LEU A 24 9.78 16.88 2.91
C LEU A 24 10.51 15.88 3.81
N ASP A 25 11.82 15.99 3.87
CA ASP A 25 12.64 15.22 4.80
C ASP A 25 12.18 15.43 6.26
N GLY A 26 12.23 14.35 7.05
CA GLY A 26 11.77 14.34 8.44
C GLY A 26 10.24 14.35 8.64
N THR A 27 9.43 14.33 7.58
CA THR A 27 7.97 14.26 7.72
C THR A 27 7.55 12.94 8.41
N PRO A 28 6.77 12.98 9.52
CA PRO A 28 6.37 11.77 10.23
C PRO A 28 5.47 10.84 9.40
N LEU A 29 5.78 9.54 9.40
CA LEU A 29 4.97 8.51 8.77
C LEU A 29 3.94 7.96 9.77
N LEU A 30 2.68 7.89 9.35
CA LEU A 30 1.58 7.40 10.19
C LEU A 30 1.21 5.94 9.90
N ASP A 31 1.21 5.54 8.63
CA ASP A 31 0.74 4.23 8.21
C ASP A 31 1.30 3.85 6.82
N ILE A 32 1.38 2.55 6.54
CA ILE A 32 1.79 2.00 5.24
C ILE A 32 0.79 0.92 4.83
N LYS A 33 0.33 0.98 3.59
CA LYS A 33 -0.54 -0.04 3.00
C LYS A 33 -0.01 -0.49 1.64
N PRO A 34 -0.19 -1.76 1.26
CA PRO A 34 0.07 -2.18 -0.11
C PRO A 34 -0.85 -1.42 -1.06
N TYR A 35 -0.34 -1.07 -2.23
CA TYR A 35 -1.15 -0.54 -3.32
C TYR A 35 -2.11 -1.62 -3.83
N VAL A 36 -3.36 -1.24 -4.14
CA VAL A 36 -4.41 -2.15 -4.60
C VAL A 36 -4.95 -1.63 -5.94
N PRO A 37 -4.45 -2.13 -7.09
CA PRO A 37 -4.79 -1.61 -8.41
C PRO A 37 -6.30 -1.58 -8.71
N GLU A 38 -7.08 -2.48 -8.13
CA GLU A 38 -8.53 -2.57 -8.34
C GLU A 38 -9.32 -1.43 -7.72
N PHE A 39 -8.74 -0.72 -6.74
CA PHE A 39 -9.37 0.41 -6.08
C PHE A 39 -8.88 1.77 -6.59
N ASP A 40 -7.90 1.76 -7.49
CA ASP A 40 -7.32 2.97 -8.05
C ASP A 40 -7.21 2.82 -9.58
N ALA A 41 -6.01 2.80 -10.16
CA ALA A 41 -5.81 2.57 -11.58
C ALA A 41 -5.31 1.14 -11.86
N PRO A 42 -5.92 0.42 -12.84
CA PRO A 42 -5.37 -0.82 -13.34
C PRO A 42 -3.94 -0.60 -13.85
N ALA A 43 -2.97 -1.24 -13.20
CA ALA A 43 -1.57 -1.19 -13.57
C ALA A 43 -0.97 -2.59 -13.39
N GLU A 44 -0.05 -2.98 -14.27
CA GLU A 44 0.76 -4.18 -14.07
C GLU A 44 1.80 -3.89 -12.98
N VAL A 45 1.47 -4.25 -11.75
CA VAL A 45 2.32 -4.07 -10.57
C VAL A 45 2.27 -5.30 -9.68
N LEU A 46 3.38 -5.56 -9.01
CA LEU A 46 3.44 -6.59 -7.98
C LEU A 46 2.83 -6.03 -6.69
N THR A 47 1.86 -6.75 -6.12
CA THR A 47 1.23 -6.39 -4.83
C THR A 47 1.69 -7.31 -3.70
N GLY A 48 2.64 -8.20 -3.99
CA GLY A 48 3.37 -9.00 -3.01
C GLY A 48 2.47 -9.95 -2.25
N TRP A 49 2.48 -9.88 -0.91
CA TRP A 49 1.67 -10.76 -0.07
C TRP A 49 0.16 -10.62 -0.32
N LEU A 50 -0.29 -9.47 -0.83
CA LEU A 50 -1.70 -9.22 -1.13
C LEU A 50 -2.20 -10.13 -2.26
N GLU A 51 -1.34 -10.47 -3.23
CA GLU A 51 -1.68 -11.35 -4.36
C GLU A 51 -2.28 -12.68 -3.87
N LYS A 52 -1.70 -13.26 -2.83
CA LYS A 52 -2.15 -14.53 -2.22
C LYS A 52 -3.46 -14.40 -1.45
N ALA A 53 -3.77 -13.20 -0.97
CA ALA A 53 -4.97 -12.95 -0.17
C ALA A 53 -6.20 -12.60 -1.03
N ARG A 54 -6.01 -12.18 -2.30
CA ARG A 54 -7.07 -11.69 -3.20
C ARG A 54 -8.25 -12.66 -3.33
N GLU A 55 -8.00 -13.96 -3.47
CA GLU A 55 -9.06 -14.97 -3.61
C GLU A 55 -10.03 -15.01 -2.42
N LYS A 56 -9.54 -14.72 -1.20
CA LYS A 56 -10.34 -14.79 0.03
C LYS A 56 -11.05 -13.48 0.36
N VAL A 57 -10.65 -12.37 -0.25
CA VAL A 57 -11.16 -11.03 0.09
C VAL A 57 -12.45 -10.71 -0.68
N SER A 58 -12.58 -11.15 -1.93
CA SER A 58 -13.72 -10.82 -2.81
C SER A 58 -15.10 -11.17 -2.23
N SER A 59 -15.18 -12.20 -1.37
CA SER A 59 -16.43 -12.66 -0.75
C SER A 59 -16.61 -12.19 0.69
N ARG A 60 -15.62 -11.52 1.29
CA ARG A 60 -15.60 -11.17 2.71
C ARG A 60 -16.15 -9.77 2.94
N LYS A 61 -17.19 -9.66 3.77
CA LYS A 61 -17.81 -8.37 4.14
C LYS A 61 -17.26 -7.85 5.47
N SER A 62 -17.29 -6.53 5.64
CA SER A 62 -17.02 -5.89 6.94
C SER A 62 -18.01 -6.39 7.98
N ASP A 63 -17.50 -6.70 9.18
CA ASP A 63 -18.28 -7.18 10.32
C ASP A 63 -18.78 -6.03 11.22
N GLY A 64 -18.67 -4.78 10.75
CA GLY A 64 -19.26 -3.63 11.44
C GLY A 64 -18.49 -3.14 12.67
N ARG A 65 -17.24 -3.59 12.87
CA ARG A 65 -16.37 -3.17 14.00
C ARG A 65 -16.08 -1.67 14.13
N PHE A 66 -16.42 -0.88 13.12
CA PHE A 66 -16.20 0.57 13.07
C PHE A 66 -17.52 1.37 12.97
N LYS A 67 -18.65 0.76 13.33
CA LYS A 67 -19.90 1.50 13.59
C LYS A 67 -19.96 1.96 15.04
#